data_AF-A0A5E8B8S9-F1
#
_entry.id   AF-A0A5E8B8S9-F1
#
_cell.length_a   1.000
_cell.length_b   1.000
_cell.length_c   1.000
_cell.angle_alpha   90.00
_cell.angle_beta   90.00
_cell.angle_gamma   90.00
#
_symmetry.space_group_name_H-M   'P 1'
#
loop_
_entity.id
_entity.type
_entity.pdbx_description
1 polymer ?
#
loop_
_entity_poly.entity_id
_entity_poly.type
_entity_poly.pdbx_seq_one_letter_code
_entity_poly.pdbx_strand_id
1 'polypeptide(L)'
;MYYRIHLYRSFIGLSKTTAETCRALGLSKRGRVVYKKVSPQIAGQVVKIKDLVKVDLVPSLEYQTAEFAARKSASGYSVISRN
;
A
#
# COMPACT_ATOMS: atom_id res chain seq x y z
N MET A 1 1.06 -13.41 8.43
CA MET A 1 1.08 -13.18 6.97
C MET A 1 0.12 -12.06 6.59
N TYR A 2 0.59 -11.15 5.75
CA TYR A 2 -0.13 -9.98 5.26
C TYR A 2 0.06 -9.86 3.75
N TYR A 3 -0.97 -9.37 3.06
CA TYR A 3 -0.84 -8.86 1.71
C TYR A 3 -0.28 -7.44 1.75
N ARG A 4 0.82 -7.20 1.05
CA ARG A 4 1.30 -5.88 0.68
C ARG A 4 0.69 -5.54 -0.68
N ILE A 5 -0.33 -4.69 -0.68
CA ILE A 5 -1.10 -4.36 -1.88
C ILE A 5 -0.69 -2.96 -2.34
N HIS A 6 -0.07 -2.88 -3.52
CA HIS A 6 0.38 -1.64 -4.15
C HIS A 6 -0.53 -1.27 -5.32
N LEU A 7 -1.18 -0.10 -5.27
CA LEU A 7 -2.00 0.40 -6.37
C LEU A 7 -1.12 0.99 -7.48
N TYR A 8 -0.87 0.20 -8.53
CA TYR A 8 0.02 0.56 -9.63
C TYR A 8 -0.69 1.41 -10.70
N ARG A 9 -1.96 1.12 -10.96
CA ARG A 9 -2.79 1.85 -11.95
C ARG A 9 -3.91 2.63 -11.27
N SER A 10 -4.27 3.78 -11.84
CA SER A 10 -5.40 4.57 -11.36
C SER A 10 -6.72 3.89 -11.70
N PHE A 11 -7.72 4.03 -10.83
CA PHE A 11 -9.09 3.57 -11.08
C PHE A 11 -10.00 4.67 -11.66
N ILE A 12 -9.43 5.79 -12.11
CA ILE A 12 -10.18 6.84 -12.81
C ILE A 12 -10.84 6.29 -14.09
N GLY A 13 -12.12 6.61 -14.30
CA GLY A 13 -12.87 6.14 -15.46
C GLY A 13 -13.27 4.66 -15.43
N LEU A 14 -12.98 3.93 -14.34
CA LEU A 14 -13.43 2.55 -14.15
C LEU A 14 -14.82 2.51 -13.50
N SER A 15 -15.43 1.32 -13.48
CA SER A 15 -16.73 1.11 -12.85
C SER A 15 -16.73 1.53 -11.37
N LYS A 16 -17.89 2.02 -10.91
CA LYS A 16 -18.10 2.44 -9.52
C LYS A 16 -17.74 1.31 -8.53
N THR A 17 -18.07 0.08 -8.87
CA THR A 17 -17.81 -1.11 -8.03
C THR A 17 -16.33 -1.41 -7.87
N THR A 18 -15.51 -1.18 -8.91
CA THR A 18 -14.05 -1.30 -8.84
C THR A 18 -13.47 -0.20 -7.97
N ALA A 19 -13.90 1.05 -8.18
CA ALA A 19 -13.45 2.19 -7.38
C ALA A 19 -13.80 2.02 -5.89
N GLU A 20 -15.01 1.53 -5.57
CA GLU A 20 -15.43 1.22 -4.20
C GLU A 20 -14.61 0.10 -3.58
N THR A 21 -14.27 -0.94 -4.35
CA THR A 21 -13.40 -2.03 -3.87
C THR A 21 -12.01 -1.50 -3.51
N CYS A 22 -11.42 -0.65 -4.35
CA CYS A 22 -10.15 0.02 -4.05
C CYS A 22 -10.25 0.87 -2.77
N ARG A 23 -11.31 1.69 -2.63
CA ARG A 23 -11.52 2.52 -1.44
C ARG A 23 -11.71 1.69 -0.17
N ALA A 24 -12.47 0.59 -0.23
CA ALA A 24 -12.67 -0.33 0.90
C ALA A 24 -11.36 -0.98 1.37
N LEU A 25 -10.46 -1.29 0.44
CA LEU A 25 -9.11 -1.77 0.78
C LEU A 25 -8.20 -0.67 1.35
N GLY A 26 -8.57 0.60 1.24
CA GLY A 26 -7.77 1.76 1.68
C GLY A 26 -6.84 2.32 0.60
N LEU A 27 -7.06 1.97 -0.67
CA LEU A 27 -6.31 2.44 -1.82
C LEU A 27 -6.96 3.71 -2.38
N SER A 28 -6.54 4.87 -1.89
CA SER A 28 -7.12 6.17 -2.27
C SER A 28 -6.44 6.87 -3.44
N LYS A 29 -5.11 6.74 -3.55
CA LYS A 29 -4.28 7.39 -4.58
C LYS A 29 -3.33 6.39 -5.24
N ARG A 30 -2.97 6.62 -6.50
CA ARG A 30 -1.95 5.81 -7.21
C ARG A 30 -0.62 5.83 -6.43
N GLY A 31 0.08 4.70 -6.41
CA GLY A 31 1.34 4.52 -5.67
C GLY A 31 1.14 4.21 -4.18
N ARG A 32 -0.10 4.21 -3.68
CA ARG A 32 -0.39 3.85 -2.29
C ARG A 32 -0.16 2.35 -2.09
N VAL A 33 0.52 2.02 -0.99
CA VAL A 33 0.71 0.66 -0.49
C VAL A 33 -0.08 0.49 0.79
N VAL A 34 -0.87 -0.58 0.89
CA VAL A 34 -1.61 -0.96 2.10
C VAL A 34 -1.26 -2.39 2.50
N TYR A 35 -1.28 -2.64 3.81
CA TYR A 35 -1.01 -3.95 4.38
C TYR A 35 -2.31 -4.49 4.97
N LYS A 36 -2.73 -5.68 4.53
CA LYS A 36 -3.96 -6.33 4.99
C LYS A 36 -3.67 -7.74 5.45
N LYS A 37 -4.24 -8.16 6.59
CA LYS A 37 -4.12 -9.54 7.06
C LYS A 37 -4.68 -10.47 5.99
N VAL A 38 -4.01 -11.59 5.74
CA VAL A 38 -4.48 -12.58 4.77
C VAL A 38 -5.81 -13.16 5.25
N SER A 39 -6.85 -13.01 4.44
CA SER A 39 -8.15 -13.64 4.62
C SER A 39 -8.82 -13.88 3.26
N PRO A 40 -9.76 -14.84 3.15
CA PRO A 40 -10.48 -15.10 1.89
C PRO A 40 -11.23 -13.86 1.38
N GLN A 41 -11.79 -13.05 2.28
CA GLN A 41 -12.48 -11.81 1.94
C GLN A 41 -11.55 -10.82 1.25
N ILE A 42 -10.35 -10.60 1.79
CA ILE A 42 -9.36 -9.70 1.19
C ILE A 42 -8.87 -10.27 -0.14
N ALA A 43 -8.65 -11.59 -0.23
CA ALA A 43 -8.26 -12.24 -1.47
C ALA A 43 -9.29 -12.00 -2.59
N GLY A 44 -10.59 -12.18 -2.31
CA GLY A 44 -11.65 -11.90 -3.28
C GLY A 44 -11.68 -10.44 -3.75
N GLN A 45 -11.49 -9.49 -2.83
CA GLN A 45 -11.39 -8.07 -3.17
C GLN A 45 -10.17 -7.79 -4.06
N VAL A 46 -9.02 -8.40 -3.75
CA VAL A 46 -7.78 -8.25 -4.54
C VAL A 46 -7.95 -8.83 -5.94
N VAL A 47 -8.55 -10.03 -6.08
CA VAL A 47 -8.80 -10.68 -7.38
C VAL A 47 -9.68 -9.79 -8.27
N LYS A 48 -10.68 -9.12 -7.70
CA LYS A 48 -11.57 -8.20 -8.43
C LYS A 48 -10.82 -7.00 -9.02
N ILE A 49 -9.72 -6.57 -8.41
CA ILE A 49 -8.92 -5.41 -8.84
C ILE A 49 -7.51 -5.79 -9.32
N LYS A 50 -7.29 -7.07 -9.68
CA LYS A 50 -5.97 -7.65 -10.00
C LYS A 50 -5.19 -6.87 -11.07
N ASP A 51 -5.89 -6.26 -12.02
CA ASP A 51 -5.27 -5.53 -13.13
C ASP A 51 -4.74 -4.14 -12.69
N LEU A 52 -5.13 -3.67 -11.51
CA LEU A 52 -4.73 -2.37 -10.95
C LEU A 52 -3.64 -2.47 -9.90
N VAL A 53 -3.48 -3.63 -9.27
CA VAL A 53 -2.66 -3.81 -8.08
C VAL A 53 -1.51 -4.78 -8.31
N LYS A 54 -0.40 -4.54 -7.61
CA LYS A 54 0.66 -5.53 -7.41
C LYS A 54 0.58 -6.01 -5.97
N VAL A 55 0.60 -7.32 -5.75
CA VAL A 55 0.43 -7.92 -4.42
C VAL A 55 1.66 -8.76 -4.11
N ASP A 56 2.27 -8.49 -2.97
CA ASP A 56 3.34 -9.30 -2.39
C ASP A 56 2.87 -9.88 -1.05
N LEU A 57 3.41 -11.04 -0.66
CA LEU A 57 3.10 -11.70 0.60
C LEU A 57 4.23 -11.44 1.60
N VAL A 58 3.90 -10.87 2.76
CA VAL A 58 4.88 -10.55 3.82
C VAL A 58 4.51 -11.23 5.14
N PRO A 59 5.49 -11.57 5.98
CA PRO A 59 5.22 -12.31 7.22
C PRO A 59 4.55 -11.44 8.30
N SER A 60 5.03 -10.21 8.51
CA SER A 60 4.61 -9.29 9.60
C SER A 60 4.28 -7.88 9.10
N LEU A 61 3.63 -7.08 9.96
CA LEU A 61 3.31 -5.68 9.68
C LEU A 61 4.53 -4.74 9.80
N GLU A 62 5.61 -5.20 10.43
CA GLU A 62 6.86 -4.43 10.61
C GLU A 62 7.47 -3.99 9.28
N TYR A 63 7.19 -4.74 8.21
CA TYR A 63 7.55 -4.39 6.83
C TYR A 63 6.99 -3.03 6.41
N GLN A 64 5.83 -2.62 6.93
CA GLN A 64 5.28 -1.29 6.66
C GLN A 64 6.17 -0.18 7.24
N THR A 65 6.56 -0.33 8.50
CA THR A 65 7.43 0.63 9.19
C THR A 65 8.82 0.66 8.57
N ALA A 66 9.37 -0.52 8.25
CA ALA A 66 10.65 -0.66 7.57
C ALA A 66 10.64 -0.01 6.18
N GLU A 67 9.57 -0.18 5.40
CA GLU A 67 9.44 0.44 4.08
C GLU A 67 9.38 1.97 4.17
N PHE A 68 8.72 2.52 5.20
CA PHE A 68 8.73 3.95 5.43
C PHE A 68 10.13 4.47 5.79
N ALA A 69 10.83 3.76 6.67
CA ALA A 69 12.21 4.10 7.03
C ALA A 69 13.16 4.02 5.83
N ALA A 70 13.03 2.99 4.99
CA ALA A 70 13.85 2.79 3.80
C ALA A 70 13.64 3.87 2.71
N ARG A 71 12.47 4.51 2.66
CA ARG A 71 12.20 5.64 1.77
C ARG A 71 12.84 6.94 2.23
N LYS A 72 13.22 7.05 3.51
CA LYS A 72 13.82 8.26 4.07
C LYS A 72 15.26 8.37 3.56
N SER A 73 15.55 9.42 2.80
CA SER A 73 16.92 9.73 2.40
C SER A 73 17.76 10.18 3.60
N ALA A 74 19.08 10.01 3.50
CA ALA A 74 20.01 10.53 4.49
C ALA A 74 19.91 12.06 4.58
N SER A 75 20.00 12.60 5.79
CA SER A 75 20.05 14.06 5.99
C SER A 75 21.37 14.61 5.44
N GLY A 76 21.31 15.65 4.62
CA GLY A 76 22.49 16.33 4.09
C GLY A 76 23.10 17.37 5.05
N TYR A 77 22.59 17.47 6.27
CA TYR A 77 23.03 18.44 7.28
C TYR A 77 22.91 17.86 8.69
N SER A 78 23.73 18.39 9.61
CA SER A 78 23.64 18.16 11.05
C SER A 78 23.27 19.46 11.76
N VAL A 79 22.24 19.41 12.61
CA VAL A 79 21.85 20.58 13.40
C VAL A 79 22.82 20.72 14.57
N ILE A 80 23.56 21.83 14.63
CA ILE A 80 24.39 22.19 15.79
C ILE A 80 23.53 23.04 16.72
N SER A 81 23.20 22.52 17.89
CA SER A 81 22.52 23.30 18.93
C SER A 81 23.53 24.26 19.57
N ARG A 82 23.19 25.55 19.61
CA ARG A 82 23.92 26.55 20.39
C ARG A 82 23.20 26.74 21.72
N ASN A 83 23.94 26.62 22.81
CA ASN A 83 23.51 26.96 24.17
C ASN A 83 23.60 28.48 24.34
#